data_AF-H3H7E7-F1
#
_entry.id   AF-H3H7E7-F1
#
_cell.length_a   1.000
_cell.length_b   1.000
_cell.length_c   1.000
_cell.angle_alpha   90.00
_cell.angle_beta   90.00
_cell.angle_gamma   90.00
#
_symmetry.space_group_name_H-M   'P 1'
#
loop_
_entity.id
_entity.type
_entity.pdbx_description
1 polymer ?
#
loop_
_entity_poly.entity_id
_entity_poly.type
_entity_poly.pdbx_seq_one_letter_code
_entity_poly.pdbx_strand_id
1 'polypeptide(L)'
;MPYDTYFQLLRPRGALIMVGLPNDKFICSPGSFVRDGKRLVGSKIGSPQDVKEMLELASKGNVRPIIQKLPMEQVNDGLAMVRSGKVRYRVVLENPPAENAPANL
;
A
#
# COMPACT_ATOMS: atom_id res chain seq x y z
N MET A 1 -1.21 7.55 -15.66
CA MET A 1 -0.98 6.07 -15.63
C MET A 1 -1.58 5.42 -16.88
N PRO A 2 -1.00 4.33 -17.43
CA PRO A 2 -1.49 3.64 -18.63
C PRO A 2 -2.64 2.66 -18.33
N TYR A 3 -3.81 3.18 -17.94
CA TYR A 3 -4.93 2.36 -17.48
C TYR A 3 -5.48 1.38 -18.53
N ASP A 4 -5.55 1.80 -19.80
CA ASP A 4 -6.02 0.93 -20.89
C ASP A 4 -5.15 -0.32 -21.05
N THR A 5 -3.83 -0.19 -20.89
CA THR A 5 -2.91 -1.34 -20.87
C THR A 5 -3.22 -2.26 -19.70
N TYR A 6 -3.48 -1.73 -18.50
CA TYR A 6 -3.83 -2.57 -17.35
C TYR A 6 -5.14 -3.33 -17.58
N PHE A 7 -6.14 -2.72 -18.21
CA PHE A 7 -7.38 -3.41 -18.56
C PHE A 7 -7.17 -4.51 -19.59
N GLN A 8 -6.22 -4.38 -20.52
CA GLN A 8 -5.91 -5.43 -21.50
C GLN A 8 -5.32 -6.68 -20.84
N LEU A 9 -4.63 -6.55 -19.71
CA LEU A 9 -4.08 -7.67 -18.94
C LEU A 9 -5.16 -8.47 -18.19
N LEU A 10 -6.36 -7.93 -18.05
CA LEU A 10 -7.45 -8.62 -17.37
C LEU A 10 -8.16 -9.60 -18.30
N ARG A 11 -8.42 -10.81 -17.79
CA ARG A 11 -9.39 -11.74 -18.39
C ARG A 11 -10.79 -11.11 -18.49
N PRO A 12 -11.67 -11.61 -19.37
CA PRO A 12 -13.07 -11.18 -19.39
C PRO A 12 -13.70 -11.24 -18.01
N ARG A 13 -14.48 -10.21 -17.66
CA ARG A 13 -15.11 -10.00 -16.33
C ARG A 13 -14.15 -9.82 -15.15
N GLY A 14 -12.86 -9.64 -15.44
CA GLY A 14 -11.83 -9.30 -14.46
C GLY A 14 -12.05 -7.94 -13.79
N ALA A 15 -11.34 -7.69 -12.69
CA ALA A 15 -11.43 -6.46 -11.93
C ALA A 15 -10.05 -5.82 -11.76
N LEU A 16 -9.97 -4.51 -12.02
CA LEU A 16 -8.85 -3.67 -11.59
C LEU A 16 -9.23 -3.06 -10.24
N ILE A 17 -8.48 -3.38 -9.18
CA ILE A 17 -8.69 -2.82 -7.84
C ILE A 17 -7.70 -1.67 -7.61
N MET A 18 -8.23 -0.46 -7.50
CA MET A 18 -7.46 0.75 -7.25
C MET A 18 -7.27 0.95 -5.74
N VAL A 19 -6.02 0.81 -5.29
CA VAL A 19 -5.59 1.03 -3.90
C VAL A 19 -4.70 2.28 -3.74
N GLY A 20 -4.18 2.80 -4.86
CA GLY A 20 -3.38 4.02 -4.91
C GLY A 20 -4.21 5.21 -5.37
N LEU A 21 -3.84 6.40 -4.92
CA LEU A 21 -4.49 7.66 -5.28
C LEU A 21 -3.48 8.57 -5.99
N PRO A 22 -3.26 8.39 -7.31
CA PRO A 22 -2.38 9.28 -8.08
C PRO A 22 -2.99 10.69 -8.17
N ASN A 23 -2.14 11.70 -8.29
CA ASN A 23 -2.58 13.10 -8.44
C ASN A 23 -3.18 13.39 -9.82
N ASP A 24 -2.83 12.59 -10.83
CA ASP A 24 -3.36 12.73 -12.19
C ASP A 24 -4.81 12.25 -12.30
N LYS A 25 -5.52 12.78 -13.30
CA LYS A 25 -6.86 12.30 -13.63
C LYS A 25 -6.82 10.84 -14.09
N PHE A 26 -7.84 10.09 -13.69
CA PHE A 26 -8.11 8.77 -14.25
C PHE A 26 -8.74 8.92 -15.64
N ILE A 27 -8.05 8.43 -16.68
CA ILE A 27 -8.51 8.49 -18.07
C ILE A 27 -8.37 7.10 -18.67
N CYS A 28 -9.43 6.58 -19.27
CA CYS A 28 -9.47 5.27 -19.89
C CYS A 28 -10.51 5.25 -21.03
N SER A 29 -10.27 4.40 -22.02
CA SER A 29 -11.18 4.21 -23.14
C SER A 29 -12.41 3.39 -22.71
N PRO A 30 -13.66 3.83 -22.95
CA PRO A 30 -14.85 3.06 -22.59
C PRO A 30 -14.87 1.64 -23.18
N GLY A 31 -14.31 1.46 -24.38
CA GLY A 31 -14.17 0.16 -25.03
C GLY A 31 -13.34 -0.86 -24.23
N SER A 32 -12.41 -0.40 -23.39
CA SER A 32 -11.62 -1.25 -22.49
C SER A 32 -12.48 -1.94 -21.42
N PHE A 33 -13.68 -1.42 -21.14
CA PHE A 33 -14.62 -1.98 -20.17
C PHE A 33 -15.74 -2.76 -20.84
N VAL A 34 -16.38 -2.15 -21.83
CA VAL A 34 -17.63 -2.63 -22.41
C VAL A 34 -17.44 -3.96 -23.13
N ARG A 35 -16.35 -4.13 -23.90
CA ARG A 35 -16.14 -5.31 -24.74
C ARG A 35 -16.07 -6.62 -23.95
N ASP A 36 -15.38 -6.58 -22.81
CA ASP A 36 -15.05 -7.78 -22.03
C ASP A 36 -15.75 -7.82 -20.66
N GLY A 37 -16.66 -6.87 -20.38
CA GLY A 37 -17.41 -6.76 -19.13
C GLY A 37 -16.53 -6.53 -17.89
N LYS A 38 -15.45 -5.76 -18.02
CA LYS A 38 -14.45 -5.54 -16.95
C LYS A 38 -14.95 -4.57 -15.88
N ARG A 39 -14.40 -4.69 -14.67
CA ARG A 39 -14.77 -3.88 -13.49
C ARG A 39 -13.60 -3.00 -13.03
N LEU A 40 -13.92 -1.80 -12.56
CA LEU A 40 -13.02 -0.94 -11.80
C LEU A 40 -13.61 -0.77 -10.40
N VAL A 41 -12.81 -1.08 -9.38
CA VAL A 41 -13.23 -1.04 -7.97
C VAL A 41 -12.18 -0.28 -7.16
N GLY A 42 -12.60 0.54 -6.21
CA GLY A 42 -11.70 1.17 -5.25
C GLY A 42 -11.67 0.38 -3.93
N SER A 43 -10.54 0.39 -3.24
CA SER A 43 -10.45 -0.10 -1.86
C SER A 43 -9.47 0.75 -1.06
N LYS A 44 -9.86 1.12 0.16
CA LYS A 44 -9.04 1.90 1.08
C LYS A 44 -9.23 1.34 2.50
N ILE A 45 -8.22 0.59 2.96
CA ILE A 45 -8.21 -0.03 4.31
C ILE A 45 -9.40 -1.00 4.47
N GLY A 46 -9.33 -1.88 5.48
CA GLY A 46 -10.41 -2.80 5.87
C GLY A 46 -11.03 -2.43 7.22
N SER A 47 -12.11 -3.12 7.59
CA SER A 47 -12.67 -3.02 8.94
C SER A 47 -11.67 -3.51 10.01
N PRO A 48 -11.83 -3.16 11.30
CA PRO A 48 -10.99 -3.73 12.35
C PRO A 48 -11.02 -5.27 12.40
N GLN A 49 -12.14 -5.88 11.99
CA GLN A 49 -12.26 -7.33 11.88
C GLN A 49 -11.43 -7.88 10.70
N ASP A 50 -11.51 -7.25 9.53
CA ASP A 50 -10.70 -7.62 8.35
C ASP A 50 -9.19 -7.54 8.66
N VAL A 51 -8.78 -6.52 9.43
CA VAL A 51 -7.38 -6.37 9.86
C VAL A 51 -6.94 -7.51 10.77
N LYS A 52 -7.78 -7.95 11.72
CA LYS A 52 -7.47 -9.10 12.57
C LYS A 52 -7.29 -10.37 11.74
N GLU A 53 -8.24 -10.64 10.85
CA GLU A 53 -8.19 -11.82 9.96
C GLU A 53 -6.96 -11.79 9.04
N MET A 54 -6.60 -10.62 8.51
CA MET A 54 -5.40 -10.43 7.70
C MET A 54 -4.12 -10.68 8.51
N LEU A 55 -4.03 -10.18 9.75
CA LEU A 55 -2.87 -10.41 10.62
C LEU A 55 -2.73 -11.89 11.00
N GLU A 56 -3.84 -12.59 11.25
CA GLU A 56 -3.85 -14.03 11.49
C GLU A 56 -3.36 -14.81 10.27
N LEU A 57 -3.85 -14.47 9.08
CA LEU A 57 -3.39 -15.08 7.82
C LEU A 57 -1.89 -14.83 7.59
N ALA A 58 -1.43 -13.60 7.82
CA ALA A 58 -0.02 -13.24 7.67
C ALA A 58 0.88 -14.01 8.65
N SER A 59 0.43 -14.19 9.90
CA SER A 59 1.13 -14.98 10.90
C SER A 59 1.23 -16.46 10.49
N LYS A 60 0.11 -17.07 10.07
CA LYS A 60 0.05 -18.47 9.62
C LYS A 60 0.89 -18.72 8.36
N GLY A 61 0.90 -17.77 7.43
CA GLY A 61 1.62 -17.87 6.17
C GLY A 61 3.06 -17.35 6.20
N ASN A 62 3.56 -16.92 7.37
CA ASN A 62 4.85 -16.23 7.52
C ASN A 62 5.05 -15.09 6.51
N VAL A 63 4.01 -14.31 6.25
CA VAL A 63 4.07 -13.14 5.37
C VAL A 63 4.68 -11.99 6.14
N ARG A 64 5.91 -11.59 5.76
CA ARG A 64 6.66 -10.52 6.43
C ARG A 64 6.89 -9.33 5.50
N PRO A 65 6.67 -8.09 5.97
CA PRO A 65 7.08 -6.91 5.21
C PRO A 65 8.61 -6.82 5.18
N ILE A 66 9.16 -6.33 4.07
CA ILE A 66 10.57 -5.98 3.98
C ILE A 66 10.71 -4.54 4.49
N ILE A 67 11.34 -4.42 5.66
CA ILE A 67 11.43 -3.17 6.42
C ILE A 67 12.87 -2.68 6.54
N GLN A 68 13.02 -1.37 6.71
CA GLN A 68 14.25 -0.70 7.11
C GLN A 68 13.96 0.06 8.40
N LYS A 69 14.59 -0.38 9.48
CA LYS A 69 14.39 0.19 10.81
C LYS A 69 15.29 1.42 10.98
N LEU A 70 14.74 2.49 11.53
CA LEU A 70 15.48 3.70 11.89
C LEU A 70 15.08 4.12 13.32
N PRO A 71 15.99 4.69 14.11
CA PRO A 71 15.62 5.30 15.38
C PRO A 71 14.68 6.48 15.15
N MET A 72 13.79 6.76 16.10
CA MET A 72 12.83 7.87 16.02
C MET A 72 13.48 9.22 15.70
N GLU A 73 14.71 9.45 16.21
CA GLU A 73 15.50 10.67 15.98
C GLU A 73 15.82 10.92 14.50
N GLN A 74 15.87 9.86 13.68
CA GLN A 74 16.20 9.92 12.24
C GLN A 74 14.95 9.98 11.33
N VAL A 75 13.80 10.43 11.86
CA VAL A 75 12.55 10.54 11.10
C VAL A 75 12.71 11.32 9.80
N ASN A 76 13.49 12.41 9.80
CA ASN A 76 13.68 13.25 8.62
C ASN A 76 14.45 12.52 7.51
N ASP A 77 15.47 11.73 7.88
CA ASP A 77 16.22 10.91 6.93
C ASP A 77 15.33 9.81 6.35
N GLY A 78 14.52 9.16 7.20
CA GLY A 78 13.51 8.20 6.77
C GLY A 78 12.51 8.79 5.77
N LEU A 79 12.01 10.00 6.02
CA LEU A 79 11.12 10.70 5.09
C LEU A 79 11.81 11.03 3.75
N ALA A 80 13.06 11.48 3.79
CA ALA A 80 13.84 11.75 2.57
C ALA A 80 14.06 10.49 1.72
N MET A 81 14.32 9.34 2.36
CA MET A 81 14.43 8.05 1.69
C MET A 81 13.12 7.63 1.00
N VAL A 82 11.98 7.80 1.67
CA VAL A 82 10.66 7.46 1.11
C VAL A 82 10.35 8.35 -0.09
N ARG A 83 10.57 9.67 0.03
CA ARG A 83 10.32 10.63 -1.06
C ARG A 83 11.21 10.40 -2.29
N SER A 84 12.47 10.04 -2.06
CA SER A 84 13.42 9.74 -3.15
C SER A 84 13.25 8.34 -3.74
N GLY A 85 12.35 7.51 -3.20
CA GLY A 85 12.15 6.14 -3.67
C GLY A 85 13.30 5.18 -3.38
N LYS A 86 14.27 5.58 -2.55
CA LYS A 86 15.46 4.77 -2.20
C LYS A 86 15.15 3.66 -1.19
N VAL A 87 14.00 3.74 -0.52
CA VAL A 87 13.55 2.70 0.41
C VAL A 87 13.07 1.45 -0.33
N ARG A 88 13.42 0.29 0.23
CA ARG A 88 12.90 -1.03 -0.14
C ARG A 88 12.43 -1.75 1.13
N TYR A 89 11.14 -1.85 1.45
CA TYR A 89 9.97 -1.17 0.85
C TYR A 89 9.26 -0.25 1.86
N ARG A 90 9.56 -0.38 3.16
CA ARG A 90 8.97 0.42 4.24
C ARG A 90 10.03 0.85 5.23
N VAL A 91 10.02 2.13 5.59
CA VAL A 91 10.73 2.62 6.79
C VAL A 91 9.86 2.33 8.01
N VAL A 92 10.46 1.82 9.07
CA VAL A 92 9.82 1.60 10.37
C VAL A 92 10.63 2.37 11.42
N LEU A 93 9.99 3.29 12.13
CA LEU A 93 10.64 4.03 13.21
C LEU A 93 10.50 3.26 14.51
N GLU A 94 11.60 3.13 15.24
CA GLU A 94 11.64 2.49 16.55
C GLU A 94 11.71 3.56 17.64
N ASN A 95 10.80 3.46 18.60
CA ASN A 95 10.81 4.30 19.80
C ASN A 95 11.93 3.83 20.75
N PRO A 96 12.48 4.71 21.62
CA PRO A 96 13.38 4.26 22.67
C PRO A 96 12.70 3.24 23.58
N PRO A 97 13.46 2.39 24.27
CA PRO A 97 12.92 1.54 25.33
C PRO A 97 12.16 2.38 26.36
N ALA A 98 11.09 1.83 26.94
CA ALA A 98 10.19 2.55 27.85
C ALA A 98 10.90 3.20 29.06
N GLU A 99 12.08 2.70 29.44
CA GLU A 99 12.92 3.24 30.52
C GLU A 99 13.53 4.63 30.18
N ASN A 100 13.65 4.95 28.89
CA ASN A 100 14.18 6.22 28.37
C ASN A 100 13.13 7.05 27.63
N ALA A 101 11.84 6.71 27.76
CA ALA A 101 10.77 7.50 27.16
C ALA A 101 10.59 8.83 27.92
N PRO A 102 10.56 9.99 27.24
CA PRO A 102 10.24 11.24 27.91
C PRO A 102 8.85 11.11 28.55
N ALA A 103 8.72 11.51 29.82
CA ALA A 103 7.57 11.26 30.70
C ALA A 103 6.21 11.82 30.22
N ASN A 104 6.14 12.39 29.01
CA ASN A 104 4.95 13.03 28.46
C ASN A 104 4.70 12.57 27.02
N LEU A 105 4.21 11.35 26.86
CA LEU A 105 3.45 10.87 25.69
C LEU A 105 2.29 9.99 26.17
#